data_AF-A0A328WAW4-F1
#
_entry.id   AF-A0A328WAW4-F1
#
_cell.length_a   1.000
_cell.length_b   1.000
_cell.length_c   1.000
_cell.angle_alpha   90.00
_cell.angle_beta   90.00
_cell.angle_gamma   90.00
#
_symmetry.space_group_name_H-M   'P 1'
#
loop_
_entity.id
_entity.type
_entity.pdbx_description
1 polymer ?
#
loop_
_entity_poly.entity_id
_entity_poly.type
_entity_poly.pdbx_seq_one_letter_code
_entity_poly.pdbx_strand_id
1 'polypeptide(L)' 'MTLIEERQGYKSEQWVQMPVAQFRLDENEWKIYWQDSKGKWHFIDDIDPNEDFETQLKIVDEGHNGMFGVNS' A
#
# COMPACT_ATOMS: atom_id res chain seq x y z
N MET A 1 -7.61 3.45 6.31
CA MET A 1 -7.71 2.06 5.85
C MET A 1 -6.32 1.56 5.49
N THR A 2 -5.99 0.30 5.74
CA THR A 2 -4.67 -0.27 5.40
C THR A 2 -4.86 -1.36 4.35
N LEU A 3 -4.12 -1.27 3.24
CA LEU A 3 -3.99 -2.34 2.27
C LEU A 3 -2.95 -3.34 2.79
N ILE A 4 -3.37 -4.59 2.90
CA ILE A 4 -2.53 -5.69 3.37
C ILE A 4 -2.43 -6.69 2.23
N GLU A 5 -1.21 -7.07 1.87
CA GLU A 5 -0.94 -8.20 1.01
C GLU A 5 -0.74 -9.44 1.87
N GLU A 6 -1.42 -10.52 1.51
CA GLU A 6 -1.20 -11.84 2.11
C GLU A 6 -0.36 -12.67 1.15
N ARG A 7 0.82 -13.10 1.59
CA ARG A 7 1.66 -14.02 0.81
C ARG A 7 2.00 -15.25 1.64
N GLN A 8 2.10 -16.38 0.96
CA GLN A 8 2.59 -17.60 1.59
C GLN A 8 4.09 -17.46 1.84
N GLY A 9 4.53 -17.60 3.09
CA GLY A 9 5.95 -17.57 3.41
C GLY A 9 6.68 -18.69 2.67
N TYR A 10 7.84 -18.40 2.07
CA TYR A 10 8.62 -19.37 1.29
C TYR A 10 8.87 -20.66 2.08
N LYS A 11 8.34 -21.79 1.59
CA LYS A 11 8.39 -23.12 2.23
C LYS A 11 7.75 -23.21 3.63
N SER A 12 6.82 -22.33 3.95
CA SER A 12 6.01 -22.40 5.18
C SER A 12 4.53 -22.51 4.84
N GLU A 13 3.75 -23.15 5.72
CA GLU A 13 2.29 -23.10 5.69
C GLU A 13 1.75 -21.79 6.33
N GLN A 14 2.65 -20.87 6.70
CA GLN A 14 2.29 -19.62 7.35
C GLN A 14 2.00 -18.55 6.30
N TRP A 15 0.77 -18.06 6.32
CA TRP A 15 0.37 -16.83 5.64
C TRP A 15 0.95 -15.65 6.42
N VAL A 16 1.72 -14.81 5.73
CA VAL A 16 2.22 -13.56 6.31
C VAL A 16 1.44 -12.39 5.75
N GLN A 17 0.98 -11.53 6.66
CA GLN A 17 0.31 -10.28 6.33
C GLN A 17 1.34 -9.17 6.25
N MET A 18 1.46 -8.55 5.09
CA MET A 18 2.36 -7.43 4.85
C MET A 18 1.55 -6.16 4.57
N PRO A 19 1.60 -5.15 5.44
CA PRO A 19 1.02 -3.86 5.13
C PRO A 19 1.76 -3.20 3.97
N VAL A 20 1.04 -2.92 2.88
CA VAL A 20 1.60 -2.31 1.66
C VAL A 20 1.41 -0.80 1.69
N ALA A 21 0.21 -0.34 2.01
CA ALA A 21 -0.13 1.07 2.04
C ALA A 21 -1.20 1.37 3.09
N GLN A 22 -1.26 2.61 3.54
CA GLN A 22 -2.35 3.10 4.37
C GLN A 22 -2.96 4.35 3.76
N PHE A 23 -4.26 4.30 3.51
CA PHE A 23 -5.09 5.40 3.04
C PHE A 23 -5.70 6.13 4.23
N ARG A 24 -5.51 7.45 4.30
CA ARG A 24 -6.13 8.30 5.32
C ARG A 24 -6.94 9.38 4.63
N LEU A 25 -8.23 9.45 4.95
CA LEU A 25 -9.11 10.52 4.48
C LEU A 25 -8.87 11.76 5.35
N ASP A 26 -8.54 12.87 4.72
CA ASP A 26 -8.29 14.16 5.35
C ASP A 26 -8.79 15.27 4.41
N GLU A 27 -9.58 16.22 4.93
CA GLU A 27 -10.19 17.30 4.13
C GLU A 27 -10.94 16.82 2.86
N ASN A 28 -11.58 15.65 2.94
CA ASN A 28 -12.29 14.99 1.83
C ASN A 28 -11.38 14.41 0.73
N GLU A 29 -10.07 14.33 0.98
CA GLU A 29 -9.10 13.74 0.07
C GLU A 29 -8.38 12.56 0.72
N TRP A 30 -8.15 11.50 -0.05
CA TRP A 30 -7.40 10.33 0.36
C TRP A 30 -5.91 10.56 0.16
N LYS A 31 -5.17 10.44 1.25
CA LYS A 31 -3.71 10.53 1.32
C LYS A 31 -3.12 9.12 1.49
N ILE A 32 -2.04 8.81 0.78
CA ILE A 32 -1.35 7.52 0.86
C ILE A 32 -0.13 7.62 1.79
N TYR A 33 0.06 6.59 2.59
CA TYR A 33 1.20 6.41 3.48
C TYR A 33 1.85 5.06 3.23
N TRP A 34 3.18 5.02 3.29
CA TRP A 34 3.98 3.79 3.26
C TRP A 34 4.51 3.46 4.66
N GLN A 35 4.74 2.18 4.94
CA GLN A 35 5.33 1.76 6.20
C GLN A 35 6.81 1.46 6.02
N ASP A 36 7.65 2.03 6.89
CA ASP A 36 9.08 1.69 6.92
C ASP A 36 9.35 0.35 7.62
N SER A 37 10.61 -0.11 7.54
CA SER A 37 11.05 -1.36 8.16
C SER A 37 10.94 -1.39 9.69
N LYS A 38 10.69 -0.24 10.34
CA LYS A 38 10.45 -0.12 11.79
C LYS A 38 8.96 -0.06 12.13
N GLY A 39 8.09 -0.17 11.12
CA GLY A 39 6.64 -0.13 11.31
C GLY A 39 6.05 1.29 11.36
N LYS A 40 6.84 2.34 11.06
CA LYS A 40 6.36 3.73 11.08
C LYS A 40 5.77 4.11 9.72
N TRP A 41 4.61 4.76 9.78
CA TRP A 41 3.93 5.29 8.60
C TRP A 41 4.47 6.65 8.21
N HIS A 42 4.76 6.81 6.92
CA HIS A 42 5.25 8.05 6.31
C HIS A 42 4.36 8.42 5.12
N PHE A 43 4.05 9.70 4.99
CA PHE A 43 3.26 10.22 3.88
C PHE A 43 4.06 10.13 2.58
N ILE A 44 3.39 9.80 1.47
CA ILE A 44 3.97 9.87 0.13
C ILE A 44 3.59 11.22 -0.46
N ASP A 45 4.56 12.13 -0.55
CA ASP A 45 4.39 13.47 -1.12
C ASP A 45 4.45 13.49 -2.66
N ASP A 46 4.98 12.43 -3.27
CA ASP A 46 4.98 12.25 -4.73
C ASP A 46 3.59 11.91 -5.33
N ILE A 47 2.59 11.62 -4.49
CA ILE A 47 1.22 11.32 -4.93
C ILE A 47 0.29 12.38 -4.38
N ASP A 48 -0.32 13.15 -5.28
CA ASP A 48 -1.31 14.15 -4.91
C ASP A 48 -2.53 13.47 -4.25
N PRO A 49 -3.06 14.01 -3.14
CA PRO A 49 -4.29 13.53 -2.53
C PRO A 49 -5.47 13.61 -3.52
N ASN A 50 -6.45 12.72 -3.37
CA ASN A 50 -7.62 12.70 -4.26
C ASN A 50 -8.88 12.28 -3.52
N GLU A 51 -10.01 12.92 -3.81
CA GLU A 51 -11.31 12.58 -3.23
C GLU A 51 -11.81 11.17 -3.57
N ASP A 52 -11.41 10.64 -4.72
CA ASP A 52 -11.76 9.30 -5.17
C ASP A 52 -10.77 8.26 -4.61
N PHE A 53 -11.31 7.38 -3.78
CA PHE A 53 -10.55 6.27 -3.20
C PHE A 53 -10.01 5.31 -4.26
N GLU A 54 -10.80 5.01 -5.30
CA GLU A 54 -10.41 4.03 -6.33
C GLU A 54 -9.21 4.54 -7.13
N THR A 55 -9.16 5.86 -7.38
CA THR A 55 -7.99 6.50 -8.00
C THR A 55 -6.73 6.29 -7.17
N GLN A 56 -6.78 6.51 -5.84
CA GLN A 56 -5.63 6.28 -4.97
C GLN A 56 -5.26 4.80 -4.86
N LEU A 57 -6.25 3.90 -4.79
CA LEU A 57 -6.02 2.46 -4.75
C LEU A 57 -5.31 1.98 -6.00
N LYS A 58 -5.75 2.44 -7.18
CA LYS A 58 -5.15 2.09 -8.46
C LYS A 58 -3.70 2.54 -8.57
N ILE A 59 -3.35 3.72 -8.06
CA ILE A 59 -1.94 4.19 -8.03
C ILE A 59 -1.07 3.24 -7.21
N VAL A 60 -1.56 2.80 -6.04
CA VAL A 60 -0.85 1.82 -5.22
C VAL A 60 -0.73 0.49 -5.96
N ASP A 61 -1.81 -0.03 -6.55
CA ASP A 61 -1.80 -1.33 -7.24
C ASP A 61 -0.90 -1.33 -8.49
N GLU A 62 -0.93 -0.29 -9.32
CA GLU A 62 -0.08 -0.15 -10.50
C GLU A 62 1.39 0.11 -10.12
N GLY A 63 1.63 0.96 -9.12
CA GLY A 63 2.97 1.19 -8.57
C GLY A 63 3.56 -0.06 -7.93
N HIS A 64 2.71 -0.86 -7.28
CA HIS A 64 3.09 -2.14 -6.69
C HIS A 64 3.42 -3.17 -7.77
N ASN A 65 2.62 -3.26 -8.84
CA ASN A 65 2.86 -4.15 -9.97
C ASN A 65 4.07 -3.74 -10.84
N GLY A 66 4.49 -2.48 -10.80
CA GLY A 66 5.67 -1.97 -11.50
C GLY A 66 6.98 -1.99 -10.70
N MET A 67 6.93 -1.86 -9.37
CA MET A 67 8.12 -1.84 -8.50
C MET A 67 8.32 -3.10 -7.64
N PHE A 68 7.28 -3.88 -7.35
CA PHE A 68 7.32 -5.10 -6.53
C PHE A 68 6.93 -6.34 -7.36
N GLY A 69 7.63 -6.52 -8.48
CA GLY A 69 7.32 -7.53 -9.50
C GLY A 69 6.80 -8.85 -8.96
N VAL A 70 5.51 -9.10 -9.19
CA VAL A 70 4.95 -10.45 -9.27
C VAL A 70 5.08 -10.92 -10.72
N ASN A 71 6.30 -11.31 -11.08
CA ASN A 71 6.53 -12.27 -12.15
C ASN A 71 7.31 -13.43 -11.55
N SER A 72 6.73 -14.63 -11.65
CA SER A 72 7.28 -16.00 -11.54
C SER A 72 6.59 -16.85 -10.47
#